data_AF-A0A662F4C3-F1
#
_entry.id   AF-A0A662F4C3-F1
#
_cell.length_a   1.000
_cell.length_b   1.000
_cell.length_c   1.000
_cell.angle_alpha   90.00
_cell.angle_beta   90.00
_cell.angle_gamma   90.00
#
_symmetry.space_group_name_H-M   'P 1'
#
loop_
_entity.id
_entity.type
_entity.pdbx_description
1 polymer ?
#
loop_
_entity_poly.entity_id
_entity_poly.type
_entity_poly.pdbx_seq_one_letter_code
_entity_poly.pdbx_strand_id
1 'polypeptide(L)'
;MTALKDGDMRLCCAITAQHETENNLRQTAVKIIQHHQRFDATGCRLMVQFSDGLTETRYLWHDGQQVVYEEVSGLTEPYKYVWGNGIDEALLRFGNGDIWYLDNQLGSVMALTDSSGQIVERYSY
;
A
#
# COMPACT_ATOMS: atom_id res chain seq x y z
N MET A 1 -6.96 2.38 -28.19
CA MET A 1 -7.18 3.49 -27.24
C MET A 1 -8.08 2.94 -26.14
N THR A 2 -7.48 2.41 -25.08
CA THR A 2 -8.23 1.70 -24.02
C THR A 2 -8.75 2.73 -23.03
N ALA A 3 -10.07 2.76 -22.82
CA ALA A 3 -10.71 3.69 -21.91
C ALA A 3 -10.27 3.41 -20.46
N LEU A 4 -9.70 4.42 -19.81
CA LEU A 4 -9.38 4.40 -18.38
C LEU A 4 -10.67 4.72 -17.62
N LYS A 5 -11.05 3.88 -16.65
CA LYS A 5 -12.16 4.18 -15.74
C LYS A 5 -11.58 4.89 -14.52
N ASP A 6 -11.90 6.16 -14.36
CA ASP A 6 -11.58 6.86 -13.12
C ASP A 6 -12.42 6.24 -11.98
N GLY A 7 -11.75 5.77 -10.93
CA GLY A 7 -12.36 5.06 -9.81
C GLY A 7 -12.92 6.01 -8.77
N ASP A 8 -14.06 5.66 -8.19
CA ASP A 8 -14.77 6.41 -7.15
C ASP A 8 -13.87 6.91 -6.02
N MET A 9 -13.95 8.21 -5.74
CA MET A 9 -13.34 8.88 -4.61
C MET A 9 -14.00 8.38 -3.31
N ARG A 10 -13.23 7.77 -2.41
CA ARG A 10 -13.71 7.37 -1.08
C ARG A 10 -13.09 8.29 -0.03
N LEU A 11 -13.94 8.94 0.78
CA LEU A 11 -13.48 9.72 1.94
C LEU A 11 -13.14 8.78 3.10
N CYS A 12 -11.94 8.88 3.66
CA CYS A 12 -11.63 8.35 4.98
C CYS A 12 -11.35 9.51 5.95
N CYS A 13 -11.89 9.42 7.16
CA CYS A 13 -11.80 10.45 8.19
C CYS A 13 -10.80 10.00 9.27
N ALA A 14 -9.82 10.84 9.61
CA ALA A 14 -8.98 10.68 10.79
C ALA A 14 -9.30 11.79 11.80
N ILE A 15 -9.63 11.42 13.04
CA ILE A 15 -9.95 12.36 14.12
C ILE A 15 -8.72 12.49 15.02
N THR A 16 -8.21 13.71 15.21
CA THR A 16 -7.11 14.00 16.15
C THR A 16 -7.61 14.92 17.26
N ALA A 17 -7.42 14.51 18.52
CA ALA A 17 -7.74 15.32 19.70
C ALA A 17 -6.45 15.83 20.37
N GLN A 18 -6.45 17.08 20.84
CA GLN A 18 -5.36 17.66 21.65
C GLN A 18 -5.90 18.05 23.03
N HIS A 19 -5.11 17.79 24.09
CA HIS A 19 -5.41 18.15 25.48
C HIS A 19 -4.35 19.10 26.03
N GLU A 20 -4.77 20.16 26.72
CA GLU A 20 -3.88 20.94 27.61
C GLU A 20 -4.06 20.51 29.07
N THR A 21 -3.13 20.92 29.95
CA THR A 21 -2.92 20.46 31.33
C THR A 21 -4.09 20.66 32.31
N GLU A 22 -5.22 21.18 31.88
CA GLU A 22 -6.49 21.10 32.60
C GLU A 22 -7.51 20.46 31.65
N ASN A 23 -8.01 19.29 32.04
CA ASN A 23 -8.85 18.31 31.33
C ASN A 23 -10.11 18.86 30.62
N ASN A 24 -9.95 19.83 29.73
CA ASN A 24 -11.01 20.50 28.97
C ASN A 24 -10.70 20.32 27.47
N LEU A 25 -11.56 19.56 26.78
CA LEU A 25 -11.55 19.42 25.32
C LEU A 25 -11.81 20.78 24.67
N ARG A 26 -10.82 21.37 23.99
CA ARG A 26 -10.94 22.70 23.36
C ARG A 26 -11.20 22.69 21.86
N GLN A 27 -10.83 21.63 21.13
CA GLN A 27 -11.12 21.54 19.69
C GLN A 27 -10.93 20.12 19.17
N THR A 28 -11.86 19.63 18.37
CA THR A 28 -11.66 18.42 17.55
C THR A 28 -11.36 18.87 16.13
N ALA A 29 -10.14 18.66 15.65
CA ALA A 29 -9.80 18.87 14.25
C ALA A 29 -10.08 17.57 13.50
N VAL A 30 -11.02 17.62 12.55
CA VAL A 30 -11.30 16.51 11.64
C VAL A 30 -10.37 16.64 10.45
N LYS A 31 -9.39 15.73 10.32
CA LYS A 31 -8.58 15.63 9.11
C LYS A 31 -9.30 14.70 8.14
N ILE A 32 -9.87 15.27 7.09
CA ILE A 32 -10.41 14.49 5.98
C ILE A 32 -9.25 14.11 5.06
N ILE A 33 -9.07 12.82 4.83
CA ILE A 33 -8.11 12.30 3.85
C ILE A 33 -8.93 11.73 2.69
N GLN A 34 -8.71 12.28 1.50
CA GLN A 34 -9.31 11.75 0.28
C GLN A 34 -8.38 10.69 -0.30
N HIS A 35 -8.97 9.58 -0.71
CA HIS A 35 -8.26 8.50 -1.38
C HIS A 35 -8.67 8.44 -2.84
N HIS A 36 -7.71 8.72 -3.74
CA HIS A 36 -7.89 8.73 -5.18
C HIS A 36 -7.33 7.44 -5.77
N GLN A 37 -8.12 6.79 -6.61
CA GLN A 37 -7.76 5.52 -7.24
C GLN A 37 -8.12 5.52 -8.73
N ARG A 38 -7.29 4.88 -9.53
CA ARG A 38 -7.60 4.63 -10.94
C ARG A 38 -7.54 3.14 -11.21
N PHE A 39 -8.40 2.67 -12.11
CA PHE A 39 -8.49 1.27 -12.47
C PHE A 39 -8.43 1.12 -13.99
N ASP A 40 -7.94 -0.02 -14.44
CA ASP A 40 -8.06 -0.41 -15.83
C ASP A 40 -9.48 -0.92 -16.15
N ALA A 41 -9.69 -1.36 -17.39
CA ALA A 41 -10.98 -1.88 -17.83
C ALA A 41 -11.34 -3.24 -17.18
N THR A 42 -10.34 -4.00 -16.70
CA THR A 42 -10.50 -5.31 -16.07
C THR A 42 -10.74 -5.21 -14.56
N GLY A 43 -10.49 -4.04 -13.97
CA GLY A 43 -10.63 -3.79 -12.54
C GLY A 43 -9.30 -3.84 -11.78
N CYS A 44 -8.17 -4.04 -12.45
CA CYS A 44 -6.85 -3.94 -11.82
C CYS A 44 -6.54 -2.48 -11.51
N ARG A 45 -5.96 -2.25 -10.33
CA ARG A 45 -5.67 -0.91 -9.82
C ARG A 45 -4.41 -0.36 -10.48
N LEU A 46 -4.48 0.85 -11.04
CA LEU A 46 -3.37 1.50 -11.74
C LEU A 46 -2.69 2.57 -10.90
N MET A 47 -3.41 3.21 -9.99
CA MET A 47 -2.87 4.29 -9.17
C MET A 47 -3.57 4.38 -7.81
N VAL A 48 -2.80 4.77 -6.79
CA VAL A 48 -3.26 5.20 -5.47
C VAL A 48 -2.61 6.52 -5.10
N GLN A 49 -3.42 7.47 -4.63
CA GLN A 49 -2.96 8.76 -4.11
C GLN A 49 -3.82 9.19 -2.92
N PHE A 50 -3.21 9.86 -1.95
CA PHE A 50 -3.90 10.44 -0.80
C PHE A 50 -3.79 11.97 -0.82
N SER A 51 -4.83 12.67 -0.37
CA SER A 51 -4.85 14.13 -0.31
C SER A 51 -4.06 14.72 0.86
N ASP A 52 -3.48 13.86 1.71
CA ASP A 52 -2.75 14.32 2.90
C ASP A 52 -1.37 14.89 2.55
N GLY A 53 -0.89 14.69 1.31
CA GLY A 53 0.43 15.13 0.84
C GLY A 53 1.61 14.45 1.55
N LEU A 54 1.33 13.55 2.49
CA LEU A 54 2.33 12.80 3.26
C LEU A 54 2.47 11.38 2.73
N THR A 55 1.42 10.83 2.12
CA THR A 55 1.48 9.50 1.53
C THR A 55 1.88 9.60 0.06
N GLU A 56 2.85 8.78 -0.31
CA GLU A 56 3.39 8.70 -1.67
C GLU A 56 2.31 8.25 -2.66
N THR A 57 2.32 8.82 -3.86
CA THR A 57 1.52 8.35 -4.98
C THR A 57 2.16 7.08 -5.55
N ARG A 58 1.35 6.04 -5.76
CA ARG A 58 1.79 4.73 -6.23
C ARG A 58 1.17 4.44 -7.58
N TYR A 59 1.96 3.96 -8.53
CA TYR A 59 1.52 3.50 -9.84
C TYR A 59 1.82 2.01 -9.96
N LEU A 60 0.88 1.23 -10.48
CA LEU A 60 0.99 -0.24 -10.50
C LEU A 60 0.82 -0.79 -11.92
N TRP A 61 1.66 -1.77 -12.24
CA TRP A 61 1.64 -2.52 -13.48
C TRP A 61 1.47 -4.00 -13.16
N HIS A 62 0.62 -4.67 -13.95
CA HIS A 62 0.15 -6.01 -13.67
C HIS A 62 0.53 -6.99 -14.78
N ASP A 63 0.80 -8.23 -14.38
CA ASP A 63 0.70 -9.42 -15.21
C ASP A 63 -0.50 -10.24 -14.72
N GLY A 64 -1.57 -10.29 -15.52
CA GLY A 64 -2.86 -10.81 -15.07
C GLY A 64 -3.40 -10.04 -13.86
N GLN A 65 -3.55 -10.74 -12.72
CA GLN A 65 -4.00 -10.17 -11.44
C GLN A 65 -2.85 -9.78 -10.50
N GLN A 66 -1.61 -10.10 -10.86
CA GLN A 66 -0.43 -9.91 -10.02
C GLN A 66 0.26 -8.59 -10.36
N VAL A 67 0.54 -7.76 -9.36
CA VAL A 67 1.39 -6.57 -9.53
C VAL A 67 2.82 -7.03 -9.76
N VAL A 68 3.45 -6.66 -10.87
CA VAL A 68 4.85 -7.03 -11.17
C VAL A 68 5.81 -5.86 -10.99
N TYR A 69 5.29 -4.64 -11.06
CA TYR A 69 6.09 -3.42 -10.98
C TYR A 69 5.28 -2.29 -10.35
N GLU A 70 5.92 -1.54 -9.46
CA GLU A 70 5.32 -0.44 -8.72
C GLU A 70 6.27 0.75 -8.68
N GLU A 71 5.81 1.89 -9.16
CA GLU A 71 6.50 3.17 -9.01
C GLU A 71 5.89 3.95 -7.85
N VAL A 72 6.77 4.55 -7.07
CA VAL A 72 6.40 5.30 -5.88
C VAL A 72 6.99 6.70 -6.00
N SER A 73 6.13 7.72 -5.89
CA SER A 73 6.58 9.11 -6.00
C SER A 73 7.59 9.43 -4.91
N GLY A 74 8.75 9.96 -5.30
CA GLY A 74 9.83 10.29 -4.37
C GLY A 74 10.89 9.20 -4.24
N LEU A 75 10.64 7.99 -4.73
CA LEU A 75 11.67 6.95 -4.85
C LEU A 75 12.34 7.02 -6.22
N THR A 76 13.66 6.83 -6.24
CA THR A 76 14.44 6.73 -7.49
C THR A 76 14.35 5.33 -8.09
N GLU A 77 14.29 4.30 -7.25
CA GLU A 77 14.20 2.92 -7.69
C GLU A 77 12.78 2.37 -7.46
N PRO A 78 12.12 1.85 -8.52
CA PRO A 78 10.80 1.23 -8.41
C PRO A 78 10.88 -0.14 -7.72
N TYR A 79 9.75 -0.60 -7.20
CA TYR A 79 9.62 -1.95 -6.69
C TYR A 79 9.26 -2.93 -7.81
N LYS A 80 9.84 -4.12 -7.73
CA LYS A 80 9.51 -5.27 -8.59
C LYS A 80 9.13 -6.45 -7.71
N TYR A 81 8.14 -7.20 -8.15
CA TYR A 81 7.60 -8.31 -7.38
C TYR A 81 7.90 -9.63 -8.07
N VAL A 82 8.34 -10.61 -7.27
CA VAL A 82 8.49 -12.01 -7.68
C VAL A 82 7.38 -12.79 -7.03
N TRP A 83 6.65 -13.54 -7.85
CA TRP A 83 5.52 -14.36 -7.43
C TRP A 83 5.89 -15.84 -7.48
N GLY A 84 5.31 -16.61 -6.56
CA GLY A 84 5.36 -18.05 -6.56
C GLY A 84 4.37 -18.67 -7.53
N ASN A 85 4.15 -19.98 -7.37
CA ASN A 85 3.26 -20.73 -8.25
C ASN A 85 1.81 -20.75 -7.73
N GLY A 86 1.60 -20.37 -6.46
CA GLY A 86 0.29 -20.21 -5.84
C GLY A 86 -0.42 -18.93 -6.27
N ILE A 87 -1.71 -18.87 -5.96
CA ILE A 87 -2.50 -17.64 -6.08
C ILE A 87 -2.10 -16.72 -4.93
N ASP A 88 -1.89 -15.43 -5.22
CA ASP A 88 -1.54 -14.39 -4.25
C ASP A 88 -0.26 -14.68 -3.43
N GLU A 89 0.66 -15.49 -3.97
CA GLU A 89 1.91 -15.90 -3.31
C GLU A 89 3.05 -14.94 -3.70
N ALA A 90 3.12 -13.76 -3.08
CA ALA A 90 4.26 -12.86 -3.25
C ALA A 90 5.46 -13.45 -2.51
N LEU A 91 6.63 -13.59 -3.16
CA LEU A 91 7.83 -14.15 -2.54
C LEU A 91 8.85 -13.08 -2.17
N LEU A 92 9.03 -12.10 -3.04
CA LEU A 92 10.03 -11.06 -2.90
C LEU A 92 9.54 -9.77 -3.54
N ARG A 93 9.75 -8.65 -2.85
CA ARG A 93 9.73 -7.31 -3.44
C ARG A 93 11.14 -6.74 -3.39
N PHE A 94 11.72 -6.45 -4.55
CA PHE A 94 13.09 -5.94 -4.66
C PHE A 94 13.16 -4.56 -5.29
N GLY A 95 14.24 -3.82 -5.00
CA GLY A 95 14.47 -2.44 -5.43
C GLY A 95 14.92 -1.57 -4.26
N ASN A 96 14.07 -0.65 -3.79
CA ASN A 96 14.39 0.20 -2.64
C ASN A 96 14.21 -0.52 -1.28
N GLY A 97 15.11 -1.46 -0.99
CA GLY A 97 15.09 -2.30 0.21
C GLY A 97 14.28 -3.58 -0.02
N ASP A 98 15.01 -4.67 -0.21
CA ASP A 98 14.42 -5.97 -0.52
C ASP A 98 13.68 -6.54 0.70
N ILE A 99 12.47 -7.04 0.47
CA ILE A 99 11.65 -7.71 1.47
C ILE A 99 11.20 -9.07 0.96
N TRP A 100 11.43 -10.09 1.79
CA TRP A 100 10.93 -11.44 1.58
C TRP A 100 9.67 -11.67 2.41
N TYR A 101 8.66 -12.26 1.78
CA TYR A 101 7.38 -12.56 2.39
C TYR A 101 7.37 -14.02 2.86
N LEU A 102 6.98 -14.23 4.12
CA LEU A 102 6.89 -15.57 4.71
C LEU A 102 5.43 -15.89 5.01
N ASP A 103 4.86 -16.83 4.26
CA ASP A 103 3.44 -17.17 4.32
C ASP A 103 3.16 -18.40 5.17
N ASN A 104 2.00 -18.41 5.82
CA ASN A 104 1.45 -19.58 6.50
C ASN A 104 0.81 -20.57 5.50
N GLN A 105 0.34 -21.71 6.01
CA GLN A 105 -0.27 -22.76 5.18
C GLN A 105 -1.54 -22.29 4.42
N LEU A 106 -2.18 -21.21 4.86
CA LEU A 106 -3.36 -20.63 4.22
C LEU A 106 -2.99 -19.51 3.23
N GLY A 107 -1.71 -19.23 3.01
CA GLY A 107 -1.23 -18.17 2.12
C GLY A 107 -1.26 -16.77 2.74
N SER A 108 -1.39 -16.65 4.05
CA SER A 108 -1.30 -15.33 4.72
C SER A 108 0.12 -15.04 5.17
N VAL A 109 0.63 -13.84 4.85
CA VAL A 109 1.96 -13.36 5.27
C VAL A 109 2.05 -13.27 6.79
N MET A 110 2.86 -14.09 7.42
CA MET A 110 3.09 -14.06 8.88
C MET A 110 4.33 -13.28 9.29
N ALA A 111 5.28 -13.07 8.38
CA ALA A 111 6.47 -12.27 8.65
C ALA A 111 7.10 -11.71 7.38
N LEU A 112 7.86 -10.63 7.55
CA LEU A 112 8.70 -10.01 6.53
C LEU A 112 10.16 -10.09 6.98
N THR A 113 11.06 -10.44 6.07
CA THR A 113 12.52 -10.41 6.35
C THR A 113 13.27 -9.51 5.40
N ASP A 114 14.43 -9.02 5.85
CA ASP A 114 15.41 -8.33 5.00
C ASP A 114 16.34 -9.32 4.28
N SER A 115 17.30 -8.76 3.54
CA SER A 115 18.29 -9.53 2.76
C SER A 115 19.28 -10.34 3.60
N SER A 116 19.35 -10.07 4.91
CA SER A 116 20.13 -10.83 5.88
C SER A 116 19.30 -11.90 6.60
N GLY A 117 18.04 -12.09 6.19
CA GLY A 117 17.10 -13.01 6.84
C GLY A 117 16.67 -12.56 8.23
N GLN A 118 16.91 -11.29 8.60
CA GLN A 118 16.42 -10.72 9.85
C GLN A 118 14.96 -10.34 9.68
N ILE A 119 14.18 -10.58 10.73
CA ILE A 119 12.75 -10.27 10.72
C ILE A 119 12.54 -8.78 10.91
N VAL A 120 11.92 -8.16 9.91
CA VAL A 120 11.58 -6.72 9.87
C VAL A 120 10.19 -6.51 10.48
N GLU A 121 9.27 -7.43 10.23
CA GLU A 121 7.90 -7.36 10.76
C GLU A 121 7.28 -8.75 10.95
N ARG A 122 6.35 -8.86 11.90
CA ARG A 122 5.53 -10.07 12.12
C ARG A 122 4.07 -9.71 12.26
N TYR A 123 3.21 -10.58 11.75
CA TYR A 123 1.77 -10.46 11.83
C TYR A 123 1.16 -11.66 12.55
N SER A 124 0.00 -11.43 13.17
CA SER A 124 -0.83 -12.47 13.77
C SER A 124 -2.29 -12.16 13.42
N TYR A 125 -3.02 -13.17 13.00
CA TYR A 125 -4.40 -13.08 12.50
C TYR A 125 -5.34 -13.90 13.39
#